data_AF-A0AAU5D0Q5-F1
#
_entry.id   AF-A0AAU5D0Q5-F1
#
_cell.length_a   1.000
_cell.length_b   1.000
_cell.length_c   1.000
_cell.angle_alpha   90.00
_cell.angle_beta   90.00
_cell.angle_gamma   90.00
#
_symmetry.space_group_name_H-M   'P 1'
#
loop_
_entity.id
_entity.type
_entity.pdbx_description
1 polymer ?
#
loop_
_entity_poly.entity_id
_entity_poly.type
_entity_poly.pdbx_seq_one_letter_code
_entity_poly.pdbx_strand_id
1 'polypeptide(L)'
;MTWLGWESLGGTLTSGPGVSSWSRGRLDTFVRGTDSALWHKWFDNGWSGWERLGGVLTSEPAAVSWGAGRIDTFVRGTDSALWHKWFDNGWSGWESLGGVLTSGPAVASWRAGRLDVFVRGTDSALWHKWFDNGWSGWESLGGVLTSAPTAVSWSNGRIDVFAVGSDSALWHKWFDNGWSGWESLGGFLTSAPAAASWRHGRLDVFAAGKDSALWHKWFDNGWSGWESLGGLLTSAPAAVSWDSDRIDVFAAGSDSAMWHRWWDRVPTVRLHAKVLTAPTVPVATAVQTMRDVYAAAGIAVTLASTETLTLPTLDDVDVGECRLGQTTAEQNQLFAHRANAAADDVVVYFVRSTNPPLNGCAAHPAGQPSAVVAQGATRWTLGHEVGHVLGLRHVDDNDRLMTGNGTSNITNPPPDLVASEVQTMLASPFSQDV
;
A
#
# COMPACT_ATOMS: atom_id res chain seq x y z
N MET A 1 1.90 -2.72 9.69
CA MET A 1 0.94 -3.20 8.67
C MET A 1 1.61 -3.46 7.34
N THR A 2 1.38 -4.64 6.81
CA THR A 2 2.03 -5.12 5.59
C THR A 2 1.08 -5.92 4.75
N TRP A 3 1.02 -5.60 3.47
CA TRP A 3 0.77 -6.53 2.38
C TRP A 3 0.66 -8.01 2.79
N LEU A 4 -0.56 -8.49 3.03
CA LEU A 4 -0.93 -9.89 3.03
C LEU A 4 -0.78 -10.33 1.58
N GLY A 5 -0.30 -11.55 1.40
CA GLY A 5 -0.05 -12.11 0.08
C GLY A 5 -1.31 -12.20 -0.77
N TRP A 6 -1.08 -12.45 -2.05
CA TRP A 6 -2.09 -12.71 -3.06
C TRP A 6 -3.05 -13.83 -2.67
N GLU A 7 -4.34 -13.51 -2.52
CA GLU A 7 -5.40 -14.51 -2.57
C GLU A 7 -6.13 -14.45 -3.92
N SER A 8 -6.24 -15.60 -4.59
CA SER A 8 -7.05 -15.71 -5.79
C SER A 8 -8.52 -15.85 -5.41
N LEU A 9 -9.37 -14.94 -5.91
CA LEU A 9 -10.83 -15.04 -5.75
C LEU A 9 -11.50 -15.95 -6.81
N GLY A 10 -10.68 -16.61 -7.65
CA GLY A 10 -11.11 -17.44 -8.77
C GLY A 10 -11.81 -16.66 -9.89
N GLY A 11 -12.19 -17.36 -10.95
CA GLY A 11 -12.86 -16.78 -12.13
C GLY A 11 -11.88 -16.33 -13.23
N THR A 12 -12.43 -16.01 -14.40
CA THR A 12 -11.69 -15.43 -15.53
C THR A 12 -12.26 -14.06 -15.82
N LEU A 13 -11.48 -13.02 -15.55
CA LEU A 13 -11.91 -11.62 -15.62
C LEU A 13 -11.48 -11.01 -16.95
N THR A 14 -12.32 -10.13 -17.50
CA THR A 14 -12.02 -9.43 -18.77
C THR A 14 -11.98 -7.91 -18.60
N SER A 15 -11.95 -7.41 -17.37
CA SER A 15 -11.92 -5.99 -17.00
C SER A 15 -11.24 -5.82 -15.63
N GLY A 16 -10.83 -4.60 -15.29
CA GLY A 16 -10.57 -4.23 -13.90
C GLY A 16 -11.82 -4.42 -13.00
N PRO A 17 -11.63 -4.66 -11.69
CA PRO A 17 -12.72 -4.80 -10.72
C PRO A 17 -13.21 -3.45 -10.21
N GLY A 18 -14.52 -3.33 -9.95
CA GLY A 18 -15.09 -2.28 -9.10
C GLY A 18 -15.30 -2.80 -7.69
N VAL A 19 -15.00 -2.01 -6.65
CA VAL A 19 -15.10 -2.44 -5.24
C VAL A 19 -15.86 -1.39 -4.41
N SER A 20 -16.71 -1.85 -3.50
CA SER A 20 -17.38 -0.99 -2.52
C SER A 20 -17.50 -1.67 -1.15
N SER A 21 -17.78 -0.89 -0.12
CA SER A 21 -18.06 -1.35 1.24
C SER A 21 -19.17 -0.48 1.84
N TRP A 22 -20.10 -1.10 2.57
CA TRP A 22 -21.18 -0.41 3.27
C TRP A 22 -21.14 -0.61 4.80
N SER A 23 -20.20 -1.42 5.30
CA SER A 23 -19.98 -1.64 6.73
C SER A 23 -18.61 -2.27 7.01
N ARG A 24 -18.13 -2.14 8.25
CA ARG A 24 -16.91 -2.82 8.71
C ARG A 24 -17.04 -4.33 8.48
N GLY A 25 -16.00 -4.94 7.91
CA GLY A 25 -15.97 -6.38 7.61
C GLY A 25 -16.77 -6.80 6.38
N ARG A 26 -17.22 -5.84 5.55
CA ARG A 26 -17.92 -6.10 4.29
C ARG A 26 -17.18 -5.50 3.12
N LEU A 27 -16.89 -6.30 2.10
CA LEU A 27 -16.41 -5.85 0.79
C LEU A 27 -17.30 -6.44 -0.29
N ASP A 28 -17.58 -5.68 -1.33
CA ASP A 28 -18.32 -6.13 -2.50
C ASP A 28 -17.50 -5.80 -3.74
N THR A 29 -17.15 -6.83 -4.52
CA THR A 29 -16.40 -6.70 -5.77
C THR A 29 -17.25 -7.05 -6.97
N PHE A 30 -17.06 -6.30 -8.04
CA PHE A 30 -17.84 -6.31 -9.26
C PHE A 30 -16.89 -6.45 -10.45
N VAL A 31 -17.18 -7.37 -11.36
CA VAL A 31 -16.30 -7.64 -12.51
C VAL A 31 -17.11 -7.96 -13.76
N ARG A 32 -16.48 -7.78 -14.92
CA ARG A 32 -17.02 -8.31 -16.17
C ARG A 32 -16.50 -9.72 -16.42
N GLY A 33 -17.42 -10.68 -16.48
CA GLY A 33 -17.11 -12.08 -16.80
C GLY A 33 -16.79 -12.29 -18.29
N THR A 34 -16.40 -13.51 -18.66
CA THR A 34 -16.15 -13.90 -20.07
C THR A 34 -17.40 -13.86 -20.93
N ASP A 35 -18.59 -13.92 -20.32
CA ASP A 35 -19.89 -13.74 -20.98
C ASP A 35 -20.29 -12.26 -21.12
N SER A 36 -19.38 -11.34 -20.79
CA SER A 36 -19.61 -9.90 -20.72
C SER A 36 -20.68 -9.45 -19.71
N ALA A 37 -21.18 -10.33 -18.84
CA ALA A 37 -22.14 -9.94 -17.80
C ALA A 37 -21.43 -9.32 -16.59
N LEU A 38 -22.19 -8.59 -15.78
CA LEU A 38 -21.75 -8.18 -14.45
C LEU A 38 -21.79 -9.40 -13.52
N TRP A 39 -20.67 -9.66 -12.87
CA TRP A 39 -20.54 -10.64 -11.80
C TRP A 39 -20.17 -9.93 -10.50
N HIS A 40 -20.71 -10.42 -9.40
CA HIS A 40 -20.55 -9.87 -8.07
C HIS A 40 -20.10 -10.96 -7.10
N LYS A 41 -19.24 -10.59 -6.15
CA LYS A 41 -18.78 -11.44 -5.05
C LYS A 41 -18.57 -10.55 -3.84
N TRP A 42 -18.79 -11.07 -2.65
CA TRP A 42 -18.68 -10.28 -1.44
C TRP A 42 -17.97 -11.01 -0.32
N PHE A 43 -17.36 -10.25 0.57
CA PHE A 43 -16.76 -10.73 1.80
C PHE A 43 -17.70 -10.42 2.97
N ASP A 44 -18.04 -11.44 3.76
CA ASP A 44 -18.67 -11.31 5.07
C ASP A 44 -18.23 -12.52 5.91
N ASN A 45 -17.23 -12.32 6.76
CA ASN A 45 -16.54 -13.39 7.49
C ASN A 45 -16.03 -14.53 6.58
N GLY A 46 -15.75 -14.20 5.32
CA GLY A 46 -15.44 -15.15 4.25
C GLY A 46 -16.00 -14.68 2.91
N TRP A 47 -15.37 -15.09 1.82
CA TRP A 47 -15.81 -14.76 0.48
C TRP A 47 -16.97 -15.64 0.02
N SER A 48 -18.00 -15.03 -0.56
CA SER A 48 -19.14 -15.72 -1.18
C SER A 48 -18.78 -16.43 -2.50
N GLY A 49 -19.72 -17.16 -3.09
CA GLY A 49 -19.62 -17.58 -4.49
C GLY A 49 -19.84 -16.39 -5.46
N TRP A 50 -19.39 -16.53 -6.71
CA TRP A 50 -19.69 -15.54 -7.75
C TRP A 50 -21.19 -15.57 -8.10
N GLU A 51 -21.85 -14.42 -7.98
CA GLU A 51 -23.25 -14.19 -8.34
C GLU A 51 -23.33 -13.44 -9.68
N ARG A 52 -24.13 -13.94 -10.63
CA ARG A 52 -24.33 -13.30 -11.93
C ARG A 52 -25.46 -12.27 -11.86
N LEU A 53 -25.15 -11.00 -12.12
CA LEU A 53 -26.10 -9.87 -12.09
C LEU A 53 -26.64 -9.49 -13.48
N GLY A 54 -26.19 -10.18 -14.53
CA GLY A 54 -26.67 -10.02 -15.92
C GLY A 54 -26.11 -8.78 -16.62
N GLY A 55 -26.81 -8.31 -17.65
CA GLY A 55 -26.35 -7.22 -18.53
C GLY A 55 -25.29 -7.66 -19.55
N VAL A 56 -24.88 -6.73 -20.42
CA VAL A 56 -23.75 -6.88 -21.35
C VAL A 56 -22.90 -5.60 -21.27
N LEU A 57 -21.73 -5.73 -20.65
CA LEU A 57 -20.89 -4.61 -20.24
C LEU A 57 -19.80 -4.33 -21.29
N THR A 58 -19.66 -3.06 -21.66
CA THR A 58 -18.58 -2.58 -22.53
C THR A 58 -17.56 -1.72 -21.78
N SER A 59 -17.63 -1.68 -20.45
CA SER A 59 -16.66 -1.04 -19.56
C SER A 59 -16.42 -1.87 -18.30
N GLU A 60 -15.43 -1.45 -17.51
CA GLU A 60 -15.31 -1.82 -16.10
C GLU A 60 -16.54 -1.30 -15.31
N PRO A 61 -16.99 -2.02 -14.27
CA PRO A 61 -18.03 -1.54 -13.37
C PRO A 61 -17.47 -0.56 -12.34
N ALA A 62 -18.24 0.49 -12.04
CA ALA A 62 -18.02 1.32 -10.86
C ALA A 62 -19.06 0.97 -9.79
N ALA A 63 -18.68 1.04 -8.51
CA ALA A 63 -19.57 0.73 -7.40
C ALA A 63 -19.36 1.69 -6.23
N VAL A 64 -20.44 2.04 -5.54
CA VAL A 64 -20.41 2.90 -4.34
C VAL A 64 -21.53 2.51 -3.38
N SER A 65 -21.35 2.84 -2.11
CA SER A 65 -22.40 2.81 -1.11
C SER A 65 -22.56 4.20 -0.49
N TRP A 66 -23.81 4.62 -0.25
CA TRP A 66 -24.11 5.82 0.54
C TRP A 66 -24.55 5.49 1.97
N GLY A 67 -24.61 4.21 2.34
CA GLY A 67 -25.14 3.78 3.63
C GLY A 67 -25.39 2.28 3.73
N ALA A 68 -25.60 1.82 4.96
CA ALA A 68 -25.75 0.41 5.24
C ALA A 68 -26.93 -0.22 4.46
N GLY A 69 -26.70 -1.41 3.89
CA GLY A 69 -27.68 -2.12 3.09
C GLY A 69 -27.88 -1.57 1.68
N ARG A 70 -27.07 -0.59 1.23
CA ARG A 70 -27.11 -0.02 -0.11
C ARG A 70 -25.79 -0.22 -0.84
N ILE A 71 -25.86 -0.68 -2.09
CA ILE A 71 -24.77 -0.58 -3.06
C ILE A 71 -25.37 -0.19 -4.41
N ASP A 72 -24.73 0.74 -5.11
CA ASP A 72 -25.08 1.16 -6.46
C ASP A 72 -23.93 0.83 -7.40
N THR A 73 -24.23 0.23 -8.55
CA THR A 73 -23.24 -0.11 -9.57
C THR A 73 -23.61 0.42 -10.94
N PHE A 74 -22.59 0.92 -11.63
CA PHE A 74 -22.69 1.65 -12.89
C PHE A 74 -21.79 1.02 -13.94
N VAL A 75 -22.30 0.88 -15.16
CA VAL A 75 -21.57 0.29 -16.28
C VAL A 75 -21.92 1.01 -17.58
N ARG A 76 -21.07 0.88 -18.60
CA ARG A 76 -21.42 1.23 -19.97
C ARG A 76 -22.05 0.02 -20.68
N GLY A 77 -23.22 0.22 -21.28
CA GLY A 77 -23.92 -0.79 -22.08
C GLY A 77 -23.39 -0.93 -23.51
N THR A 78 -23.98 -1.83 -24.29
CA THR A 78 -23.67 -1.99 -25.73
C THR A 78 -24.14 -0.83 -26.60
N ASP A 79 -25.11 -0.06 -26.10
CA ASP A 79 -25.60 1.20 -26.67
C ASP A 79 -24.73 2.41 -26.29
N SER A 80 -23.62 2.18 -25.59
CA SER A 80 -22.75 3.21 -25.01
C SER A 80 -23.42 4.10 -23.95
N ALA A 81 -24.64 3.79 -23.51
CA ALA A 81 -25.29 4.52 -22.42
C ALA A 81 -24.76 4.09 -21.05
N LEU A 82 -24.96 4.94 -20.04
CA LEU A 82 -24.78 4.60 -18.65
C LEU A 82 -25.94 3.72 -18.18
N TRP A 83 -25.64 2.55 -17.64
CA TRP A 83 -26.59 1.64 -17.03
C TRP A 83 -26.31 1.51 -15.55
N HIS A 84 -27.38 1.46 -14.76
CA HIS A 84 -27.34 1.44 -13.30
C HIS A 84 -28.14 0.26 -12.75
N LYS A 85 -27.63 -0.33 -11.67
CA LYS A 85 -28.29 -1.37 -10.87
C LYS A 85 -27.91 -1.15 -9.41
N TRP A 86 -28.82 -1.44 -8.48
CA TRP A 86 -28.56 -1.24 -7.06
C TRP A 86 -29.05 -2.40 -6.21
N PHE A 87 -28.46 -2.56 -5.03
CA PHE A 87 -28.89 -3.46 -3.98
C PHE A 87 -29.62 -2.66 -2.90
N ASP A 88 -30.84 -3.07 -2.58
CA ASP A 88 -31.60 -2.63 -1.40
C ASP A 88 -32.53 -3.78 -1.00
N ASN A 89 -32.09 -4.58 -0.01
CA ASN A 89 -32.75 -5.84 0.37
C ASN A 89 -32.94 -6.82 -0.82
N GLY A 90 -32.10 -6.68 -1.85
CA GLY A 90 -32.21 -7.39 -3.11
C GLY A 90 -31.73 -6.52 -4.28
N TRP A 91 -31.30 -7.16 -5.35
CA TRP A 91 -30.85 -6.48 -6.56
C TRP A 91 -32.03 -5.97 -7.41
N SER A 92 -31.97 -4.70 -7.82
CA SER A 92 -32.94 -4.07 -8.72
C SER A 92 -32.94 -4.65 -10.14
N GLY A 93 -33.85 -4.20 -11.00
CA GLY A 93 -33.67 -4.30 -12.45
C GLY A 93 -32.56 -3.38 -12.96
N TRP A 94 -32.10 -3.59 -14.19
CA TRP A 94 -31.20 -2.64 -14.87
C TRP A 94 -32.00 -1.42 -15.34
N GLU A 95 -31.51 -0.21 -15.05
CA GLU A 95 -32.06 1.04 -15.58
C GLU A 95 -31.04 1.79 -16.44
N SER A 96 -31.50 2.35 -17.57
CA SER A 96 -30.66 3.20 -18.41
C SER A 96 -30.75 4.64 -17.95
N LEU A 97 -29.59 5.28 -17.80
CA LEU A 97 -29.44 6.70 -17.46
C LEU A 97 -29.06 7.55 -18.68
N GLY A 98 -29.05 6.93 -19.86
CA GLY A 98 -28.74 7.56 -21.15
C GLY A 98 -27.28 8.00 -21.28
N GLY A 99 -27.03 8.98 -22.14
CA GLY A 99 -25.70 9.45 -22.49
C GLY A 99 -25.00 8.59 -23.55
N VAL A 100 -23.84 9.05 -24.02
CA VAL A 100 -22.94 8.29 -24.92
C VAL A 100 -21.53 8.37 -24.37
N LEU A 101 -21.11 7.29 -23.71
CA LEU A 101 -19.88 7.22 -22.92
C LEU A 101 -18.71 6.69 -23.75
N THR A 102 -17.56 7.34 -23.63
CA THR A 102 -16.29 6.89 -24.23
C THR A 102 -15.29 6.38 -23.19
N SER A 103 -15.71 6.25 -21.93
CA SER A 103 -14.98 5.63 -20.82
C SER A 103 -15.88 4.74 -19.97
N GLY A 104 -15.29 4.00 -19.03
CA GLY A 104 -16.05 3.51 -17.87
C GLY A 104 -16.51 4.67 -16.96
N PRO A 105 -17.55 4.45 -16.15
CA PRO A 105 -17.99 5.44 -15.17
C PRO A 105 -17.08 5.50 -13.95
N ALA A 106 -17.09 6.63 -13.26
CA ALA A 106 -16.68 6.77 -11.87
C ALA A 106 -17.88 7.27 -11.06
N VAL A 107 -17.95 6.90 -9.78
CA VAL A 107 -19.06 7.32 -8.92
C VAL A 107 -18.56 7.63 -7.51
N ALA A 108 -19.12 8.68 -6.91
CA ALA A 108 -18.91 9.04 -5.51
C ALA A 108 -20.25 9.31 -4.80
N SER A 109 -20.23 9.20 -3.48
CA SER A 109 -21.32 9.60 -2.59
C SER A 109 -20.72 10.37 -1.42
N TRP A 110 -21.28 11.54 -1.10
CA TRP A 110 -20.87 12.36 0.04
C TRP A 110 -21.93 12.46 1.14
N ARG A 111 -23.14 11.91 0.91
CA ARG A 111 -24.18 11.73 1.93
C ARG A 111 -25.17 10.63 1.52
N ALA A 112 -25.91 10.11 2.49
CA ALA A 112 -27.03 9.20 2.23
C ALA A 112 -28.02 9.81 1.22
N GLY A 113 -28.41 9.03 0.21
CA GLY A 113 -29.34 9.45 -0.83
C GLY A 113 -28.74 10.36 -1.91
N ARG A 114 -27.40 10.45 -1.99
CA ARG A 114 -26.68 11.22 -3.02
C ARG A 114 -25.68 10.34 -3.76
N LEU A 115 -25.75 10.35 -5.09
CA LEU A 115 -24.73 9.79 -5.98
C LEU A 115 -24.33 10.84 -6.99
N ASP A 116 -23.07 10.81 -7.39
CA ASP A 116 -22.52 11.66 -8.44
C ASP A 116 -21.70 10.77 -9.37
N VAL A 117 -22.14 10.63 -10.61
CA VAL A 117 -21.55 9.74 -11.62
C VAL A 117 -20.86 10.57 -12.70
N PHE A 118 -19.63 10.19 -13.01
CA PHE A 118 -18.73 10.89 -13.91
C PHE A 118 -18.30 9.99 -15.05
N VAL A 119 -18.30 10.51 -16.27
CA VAL A 119 -17.92 9.77 -17.47
C VAL A 119 -17.19 10.67 -18.44
N ARG A 120 -16.42 10.09 -19.37
CA ARG A 120 -15.95 10.82 -20.54
C ARG A 120 -16.98 10.75 -21.66
N GLY A 121 -17.34 11.90 -22.23
CA GLY A 121 -18.24 12.01 -23.38
C GLY A 121 -17.56 11.79 -24.73
N THR A 122 -18.33 11.92 -25.82
CA THR A 122 -17.79 11.83 -27.20
C THR A 122 -16.91 13.00 -27.60
N ASP A 123 -17.04 14.12 -26.89
CA ASP A 123 -16.21 15.32 -26.99
C ASP A 123 -14.93 15.24 -26.13
N SER A 124 -14.66 14.09 -25.51
CA SER A 124 -13.60 13.88 -24.53
C SER A 124 -13.71 14.72 -23.25
N ALA A 125 -14.82 15.44 -23.04
CA ALA A 125 -15.05 16.19 -21.80
C ALA A 125 -15.51 15.27 -20.66
N LEU A 126 -15.35 15.74 -19.43
CA LEU A 126 -15.98 15.13 -18.26
C LEU A 126 -17.47 15.50 -18.26
N TRP A 127 -18.33 14.49 -18.21
CA TRP A 127 -19.77 14.63 -18.05
C TRP A 127 -20.20 14.07 -16.70
N HIS A 128 -21.16 14.74 -16.07
CA HIS A 128 -21.63 14.46 -14.74
C HIS A 128 -23.16 14.31 -14.70
N LYS A 129 -23.63 13.36 -13.88
CA LYS A 129 -25.04 13.15 -13.58
C LYS A 129 -25.16 12.73 -12.12
N TRP A 130 -26.13 13.26 -11.39
CA TRP A 130 -26.29 12.97 -9.97
C TRP A 130 -27.70 12.50 -9.61
N PHE A 131 -27.80 11.77 -8.51
CA PHE A 131 -29.05 11.38 -7.88
C PHE A 131 -29.25 12.18 -6.59
N ASP A 132 -30.39 12.84 -6.44
CA ASP A 132 -30.83 13.47 -5.19
C ASP A 132 -32.35 13.50 -5.16
N ASN A 133 -32.97 12.44 -4.61
CA ASN A 133 -34.41 12.16 -4.75
C ASN A 133 -34.88 12.03 -6.21
N GLY A 134 -33.97 11.68 -7.11
CA GLY A 134 -34.20 11.60 -8.55
C GLY A 134 -32.93 11.91 -9.33
N TRP A 135 -32.83 11.35 -10.53
CA TRP A 135 -31.69 11.57 -11.42
C TRP A 135 -31.77 12.92 -12.12
N SER A 136 -30.66 13.67 -12.11
CA SER A 136 -30.50 14.93 -12.83
C SER A 136 -30.46 14.75 -14.37
N GLY A 137 -30.39 15.85 -15.12
CA GLY A 137 -29.87 15.84 -16.49
C GLY A 137 -28.34 15.61 -16.53
N TRP A 138 -27.80 15.34 -17.71
CA TRP A 138 -26.35 15.32 -17.93
C TRP A 138 -25.81 16.75 -18.00
N GLU A 139 -24.74 17.05 -17.27
CA GLU A 139 -24.01 18.32 -17.33
C GLU A 139 -22.56 18.09 -17.77
N SER A 140 -22.03 18.99 -18.61
CA SER A 140 -20.61 18.96 -18.98
C SER A 140 -19.80 19.77 -17.97
N LEU A 141 -18.71 19.18 -17.49
CA LEU A 141 -17.73 19.80 -16.60
C LEU A 141 -16.44 20.21 -17.35
N GLY A 142 -16.45 20.09 -18.68
CA GLY A 142 -15.35 20.45 -19.56
C GLY A 142 -14.13 19.54 -19.42
N GLY A 143 -12.96 20.06 -19.82
CA GLY A 143 -11.70 19.32 -19.85
C GLY A 143 -11.53 18.48 -21.13
N VAL A 144 -10.34 17.89 -21.30
CA VAL A 144 -10.02 16.95 -22.39
C VAL A 144 -9.34 15.74 -21.77
N LEU A 145 -10.12 14.68 -21.55
CA LEU A 145 -9.72 13.50 -20.81
C LEU A 145 -9.18 12.43 -21.75
N THR A 146 -8.01 11.88 -21.47
CA THR A 146 -7.44 10.74 -22.17
C THR A 146 -7.67 9.42 -21.44
N SER A 147 -8.03 9.46 -20.15
CA SER A 147 -8.43 8.30 -19.34
C SER A 147 -9.92 8.30 -18.97
N ALA A 148 -10.39 7.21 -18.35
CA ALA A 148 -11.59 7.26 -17.52
C ALA A 148 -11.35 8.19 -16.30
N PRO A 149 -12.39 8.89 -15.80
CA PRO A 149 -12.27 9.62 -14.54
C PRO A 149 -12.24 8.66 -13.34
N THR A 150 -11.83 9.17 -12.18
CA THR A 150 -12.08 8.58 -10.85
C THR A 150 -12.66 9.68 -9.96
N ALA A 151 -13.56 9.31 -9.04
CA ALA A 151 -14.23 10.24 -8.15
C ALA A 151 -14.21 9.72 -6.71
N VAL A 152 -14.01 10.61 -5.74
CA VAL A 152 -13.93 10.27 -4.32
C VAL A 152 -14.51 11.41 -3.48
N SER A 153 -15.01 11.11 -2.29
CA SER A 153 -15.45 12.09 -1.31
C SER A 153 -14.79 11.82 0.04
N TRP A 154 -14.40 12.89 0.74
CA TRP A 154 -13.88 12.82 2.11
C TRP A 154 -14.76 13.56 3.13
N SER A 155 -15.81 14.26 2.69
CA SER A 155 -16.76 14.95 3.55
C SER A 155 -18.08 15.26 2.85
N ASN A 156 -19.09 15.55 3.66
CA ASN A 156 -20.38 16.03 3.18
C ASN A 156 -20.22 17.33 2.38
N GLY A 157 -20.75 17.35 1.15
CA GLY A 157 -20.65 18.49 0.25
C GLY A 157 -19.34 18.56 -0.55
N ARG A 158 -18.50 17.52 -0.49
CA ARG A 158 -17.23 17.44 -1.21
C ARG A 158 -17.15 16.25 -2.16
N ILE A 159 -16.71 16.51 -3.39
CA ILE A 159 -16.29 15.49 -4.35
C ILE A 159 -14.99 15.95 -5.00
N ASP A 160 -14.05 15.04 -5.18
CA ASP A 160 -12.81 15.25 -5.92
C ASP A 160 -12.79 14.28 -7.11
N VAL A 161 -12.58 14.82 -8.31
CA VAL A 161 -12.55 14.07 -9.57
C VAL A 161 -11.19 14.21 -10.22
N PHE A 162 -10.59 13.09 -10.59
CA PHE A 162 -9.29 13.04 -11.26
C PHE A 162 -9.39 12.35 -12.61
N ALA A 163 -8.60 12.81 -13.57
CA ALA A 163 -8.44 12.17 -14.87
C ALA A 163 -7.09 12.51 -15.48
N VAL A 164 -6.61 11.72 -16.44
CA VAL A 164 -5.43 12.05 -17.23
C VAL A 164 -5.82 12.98 -18.37
N GLY A 165 -5.03 14.04 -18.57
CA GLY A 165 -5.21 15.02 -19.65
C GLY A 165 -4.51 14.62 -20.95
N SER A 166 -4.64 15.46 -21.99
CA SER A 166 -3.94 15.27 -23.28
C SER A 166 -2.42 15.40 -23.18
N ASP A 167 -1.92 16.02 -22.12
CA ASP A 167 -0.52 16.17 -21.76
C ASP A 167 0.02 15.00 -20.91
N SER A 168 -0.76 13.94 -20.70
CA SER A 168 -0.46 12.82 -19.80
C SER A 168 -0.32 13.21 -18.32
N ALA A 169 -0.66 14.44 -17.93
CA ALA A 169 -0.67 14.86 -16.54
C ALA A 169 -1.96 14.43 -15.84
N LEU A 170 -1.91 14.31 -14.50
CA LEU A 170 -3.10 14.20 -13.69
C LEU A 170 -3.78 15.56 -13.60
N TRP A 171 -5.06 15.62 -13.95
CA TRP A 171 -5.91 16.78 -13.78
C TRP A 171 -6.95 16.52 -12.71
N HIS A 172 -7.23 17.54 -11.91
CA HIS A 172 -8.13 17.49 -10.77
C HIS A 172 -9.19 18.59 -10.87
N LYS A 173 -10.42 18.24 -10.49
CA LYS A 173 -11.56 19.15 -10.35
C LYS A 173 -12.36 18.71 -9.12
N TRP A 174 -12.85 19.66 -8.34
CA TRP A 174 -13.59 19.34 -7.13
C TRP A 174 -14.89 20.12 -7.02
N PHE A 175 -15.83 19.57 -6.25
CA PHE A 175 -17.05 20.23 -5.85
C PHE A 175 -16.93 20.65 -4.38
N ASP A 176 -17.18 21.93 -4.11
CA ASP A 176 -17.39 22.48 -2.77
C ASP A 176 -18.34 23.67 -2.89
N ASN A 177 -19.64 23.41 -2.66
CA ASN A 177 -20.73 24.35 -2.94
C ASN A 177 -20.76 24.87 -4.40
N GLY A 178 -20.10 24.16 -5.30
CA GLY A 178 -19.88 24.54 -6.69
C GLY A 178 -18.65 23.84 -7.26
N TRP A 179 -18.63 23.63 -8.57
CA TRP A 179 -17.50 23.02 -9.27
C TRP A 179 -16.35 24.02 -9.44
N SER A 180 -15.14 23.61 -9.07
CA SER A 180 -13.91 24.38 -9.30
C SER A 180 -13.51 24.43 -10.78
N GLY A 181 -12.48 25.21 -11.11
CA GLY A 181 -11.75 25.05 -12.37
C GLY A 181 -10.90 23.77 -12.38
N TRP A 182 -10.47 23.33 -13.56
CA TRP A 182 -9.49 22.25 -13.68
C TRP A 182 -8.11 22.72 -13.22
N GLU A 183 -7.45 21.95 -12.36
CA GLU A 183 -6.05 22.15 -11.97
C GLU A 183 -5.18 20.97 -12.42
N SER A 184 -3.96 21.26 -12.90
CA SER A 184 -2.98 20.21 -13.21
C SER A 184 -2.18 19.88 -11.97
N LEU A 185 -2.07 18.59 -11.67
CA LEU A 185 -1.25 18.03 -10.58
C LEU A 185 0.07 17.44 -11.09
N GLY A 186 0.38 17.67 -12.37
CA GLY A 186 1.58 17.20 -13.05
C GLY A 186 1.65 15.68 -13.19
N GLY A 187 2.87 15.17 -13.38
CA GLY A 187 3.15 13.76 -13.63
C GLY A 187 3.11 13.40 -15.12
N PHE A 188 3.45 12.15 -15.42
CA PHE A 188 3.32 11.53 -16.75
C PHE A 188 2.73 10.14 -16.55
N LEU A 189 1.41 10.04 -16.68
CA LEU A 189 0.62 8.88 -16.34
C LEU A 189 0.22 8.09 -17.60
N THR A 190 0.30 6.77 -17.50
CA THR A 190 0.00 5.83 -18.59
C THR A 190 -1.27 5.01 -18.33
N SER A 191 -1.90 5.18 -17.17
CA SER A 191 -3.18 4.55 -16.82
C SER A 191 -4.22 5.57 -16.35
N ALA A 192 -5.48 5.15 -16.26
CA ALA A 192 -6.46 5.89 -15.46
C ALA A 192 -6.00 5.97 -13.98
N PRO A 193 -6.32 7.07 -13.28
CA PRO A 193 -6.04 7.19 -11.86
C PRO A 193 -7.06 6.40 -11.03
N ALA A 194 -6.66 5.99 -9.83
CA ALA A 194 -7.54 5.59 -8.75
C ALA A 194 -7.36 6.55 -7.57
N ALA A 195 -8.43 6.82 -6.82
CA ALA A 195 -8.36 7.69 -5.66
C ALA A 195 -9.15 7.13 -4.48
N ALA A 196 -8.62 7.31 -3.27
CA ALA A 196 -9.29 6.96 -2.02
C ALA A 196 -9.10 8.06 -0.98
N SER A 197 -9.95 8.06 0.03
CA SER A 197 -9.85 8.91 1.22
C SER A 197 -10.13 8.08 2.45
N TRP A 198 -9.32 8.25 3.49
CA TRP A 198 -9.46 7.55 4.78
C TRP A 198 -9.68 8.51 5.96
N ARG A 199 -9.59 9.82 5.74
CA ARG A 199 -10.02 10.83 6.72
C ARG A 199 -10.44 12.12 6.03
N HIS A 200 -11.14 12.96 6.77
CA HIS A 200 -11.47 14.31 6.34
C HIS A 200 -10.21 15.09 5.93
N GLY A 201 -10.24 15.73 4.76
CA GLY A 201 -9.14 16.51 4.23
C GLY A 201 -7.95 15.71 3.69
N ARG A 202 -8.12 14.39 3.50
CA ARG A 202 -7.09 13.51 2.93
C ARG A 202 -7.57 12.87 1.63
N LEU A 203 -6.73 12.92 0.61
CA LEU A 203 -6.90 12.20 -0.64
C LEU A 203 -5.59 11.50 -0.99
N ASP A 204 -5.69 10.31 -1.55
CA ASP A 204 -4.55 9.54 -2.05
C ASP A 204 -4.88 9.07 -3.45
N VAL A 205 -4.04 9.44 -4.42
CA VAL A 205 -4.24 9.19 -5.85
C VAL A 205 -3.10 8.33 -6.37
N PHE A 206 -3.47 7.28 -7.08
CA PHE A 206 -2.58 6.27 -7.61
C PHE A 206 -2.73 6.14 -9.12
N ALA A 207 -1.63 5.99 -9.84
CA ALA A 207 -1.64 5.75 -11.29
C ALA A 207 -0.36 5.07 -11.75
N ALA A 208 -0.39 4.39 -12.89
CA ALA A 208 0.82 3.88 -13.53
C ALA A 208 1.60 5.03 -14.19
N GLY A 209 2.91 5.05 -13.99
CA GLY A 209 3.83 6.00 -14.63
C GLY A 209 4.36 5.52 -15.99
N LYS A 210 5.24 6.31 -16.61
CA LYS A 210 5.92 5.92 -17.86
C LYS A 210 6.78 4.66 -17.73
N ASP A 211 7.29 4.41 -16.54
CA ASP A 211 8.05 3.23 -16.13
C ASP A 211 7.15 2.03 -15.77
N SER A 212 5.82 2.18 -15.92
CA SER A 212 4.82 1.20 -15.49
C SER A 212 4.84 0.90 -13.98
N ALA A 213 5.54 1.70 -13.18
CA ALA A 213 5.48 1.62 -11.72
C ALA A 213 4.18 2.25 -11.20
N LEU A 214 3.76 1.84 -10.00
CA LEU A 214 2.71 2.53 -9.26
C LEU A 214 3.25 3.85 -8.73
N TRP A 215 2.65 4.96 -9.13
CA TRP A 215 2.95 6.29 -8.61
C TRP A 215 1.84 6.76 -7.71
N HIS A 216 2.20 7.47 -6.65
CA HIS A 216 1.32 7.95 -5.62
C HIS A 216 1.50 9.47 -5.40
N LYS A 217 0.39 10.16 -5.19
CA LYS A 217 0.33 11.56 -4.79
C LYS A 217 -0.83 11.74 -3.82
N TRP A 218 -0.65 12.55 -2.79
CA TRP A 218 -1.68 12.77 -1.79
C TRP A 218 -1.94 14.25 -1.51
N PHE A 219 -3.14 14.53 -0.99
CA PHE A 219 -3.51 15.83 -0.46
C PHE A 219 -3.63 15.75 1.07
N ASP A 220 -2.93 16.64 1.78
CA ASP A 220 -3.09 16.83 3.23
C ASP A 220 -2.74 18.29 3.56
N ASN A 221 -3.75 19.16 3.57
CA ASN A 221 -3.57 20.63 3.58
C ASN A 221 -2.71 21.18 2.41
N GLY A 222 -2.61 20.41 1.32
CA GLY A 222 -1.78 20.70 0.17
C GLY A 222 -1.38 19.43 -0.56
N TRP A 223 -1.12 19.55 -1.85
CA TRP A 223 -0.68 18.44 -2.70
C TRP A 223 0.80 18.12 -2.49
N SER A 224 1.11 16.84 -2.28
CA SER A 224 2.48 16.32 -2.21
C SER A 224 3.22 16.38 -3.55
N GLY A 225 4.52 16.04 -3.56
CA GLY A 225 5.18 15.57 -4.77
C GLY A 225 4.68 14.18 -5.20
N TRP A 226 4.97 13.79 -6.44
CA TRP A 226 4.79 12.40 -6.89
C TRP A 226 5.87 11.52 -6.28
N GLU A 227 5.50 10.37 -5.73
CA GLU A 227 6.42 9.32 -5.29
C GLU A 227 6.18 8.03 -6.06
N SER A 228 7.26 7.31 -6.39
CA SER A 228 7.15 5.97 -6.97
C SER A 228 7.06 4.96 -5.84
N LEU A 229 6.03 4.13 -5.90
CA LEU A 229 5.86 2.94 -5.08
C LEU A 229 6.45 1.69 -5.78
N GLY A 230 7.06 1.83 -6.94
CA GLY A 230 7.63 0.70 -7.69
C GLY A 230 6.57 -0.27 -8.22
N GLY A 231 6.98 -1.52 -8.49
CA GLY A 231 6.13 -2.52 -9.14
C GLY A 231 6.12 -2.39 -10.67
N LEU A 232 5.41 -3.32 -11.32
CA LEU A 232 5.22 -3.36 -12.77
C LEU A 232 3.74 -3.63 -13.07
N LEU A 233 2.98 -2.57 -13.29
CA LEU A 233 1.53 -2.61 -13.52
C LEU A 233 1.24 -2.89 -15.00
N THR A 234 0.30 -3.79 -15.25
CA THR A 234 -0.27 -4.05 -16.58
C THR A 234 -1.73 -3.59 -16.70
N SER A 235 -2.31 -3.03 -15.62
CA SER A 235 -3.61 -2.36 -15.61
C SER A 235 -3.57 -1.01 -14.89
N ALA A 236 -4.64 -0.23 -15.00
CA ALA A 236 -4.90 0.86 -14.05
C ALA A 236 -5.05 0.30 -12.63
N PRO A 237 -4.62 1.06 -11.59
CA PRO A 237 -4.93 0.70 -10.23
C PRO A 237 -6.41 0.93 -9.90
N ALA A 238 -6.88 0.32 -8.82
CA ALA A 238 -8.11 0.63 -8.08
C ALA A 238 -7.74 0.90 -6.63
N ALA A 239 -8.40 1.83 -5.94
CA ALA A 239 -8.07 2.17 -4.55
C ALA A 239 -9.33 2.30 -3.70
N VAL A 240 -9.27 1.84 -2.45
CA VAL A 240 -10.38 1.90 -1.49
C VAL A 240 -9.84 2.16 -0.09
N SER A 241 -10.66 2.73 0.79
CA SER A 241 -10.41 2.82 2.23
C SER A 241 -11.61 2.24 2.96
N TRP A 242 -11.36 1.50 4.04
CA TRP A 242 -12.42 0.93 4.89
C TRP A 242 -12.28 1.31 6.37
N ASP A 243 -11.21 2.01 6.76
CA ASP A 243 -11.02 2.54 8.13
C ASP A 243 -10.17 3.83 8.10
N SER A 244 -10.14 4.52 9.24
CA SER A 244 -9.17 5.59 9.44
C SER A 244 -7.75 5.05 9.30
N ASP A 245 -6.89 5.86 8.70
CA ASP A 245 -5.51 5.52 8.39
C ASP A 245 -5.35 4.31 7.44
N ARG A 246 -6.39 3.80 6.77
CA ARG A 246 -6.26 2.63 5.88
C ARG A 246 -6.60 2.96 4.43
N ILE A 247 -5.71 2.66 3.50
CA ILE A 247 -5.99 2.60 2.05
C ILE A 247 -5.64 1.21 1.59
N ASP A 248 -6.27 0.67 0.56
CA ASP A 248 -5.94 -0.55 -0.16
C ASP A 248 -5.93 -0.25 -1.67
N VAL A 249 -4.84 -0.53 -2.38
CA VAL A 249 -4.71 -0.35 -3.85
C VAL A 249 -4.72 -1.71 -4.55
N PHE A 250 -5.23 -1.89 -5.75
CA PHE A 250 -5.22 -3.16 -6.51
C PHE A 250 -4.85 -2.88 -7.97
N ALA A 251 -4.08 -3.73 -8.64
CA ALA A 251 -3.72 -3.58 -10.06
C ALA A 251 -3.25 -4.92 -10.64
N ALA A 252 -3.38 -5.19 -11.93
CA ALA A 252 -2.79 -6.38 -12.55
C ALA A 252 -1.26 -6.24 -12.69
N GLY A 253 -0.54 -7.34 -12.47
CA GLY A 253 0.92 -7.42 -12.64
C GLY A 253 1.33 -8.05 -13.98
N SER A 254 2.63 -8.13 -14.23
CA SER A 254 3.20 -8.74 -15.46
C SER A 254 2.89 -10.23 -15.63
N ASP A 255 2.53 -10.91 -14.55
CA ASP A 255 2.11 -12.30 -14.51
C ASP A 255 0.60 -12.49 -14.75
N SER A 256 -0.12 -11.40 -15.04
CA SER A 256 -1.58 -11.38 -15.16
C SER A 256 -2.34 -11.73 -13.87
N ALA A 257 -1.66 -11.80 -12.73
CA ALA A 257 -2.33 -11.86 -11.43
C ALA A 257 -2.82 -10.46 -11.03
N MET A 258 -3.83 -10.42 -10.17
CA MET A 258 -4.09 -9.21 -9.39
C MET A 258 -2.88 -8.98 -8.46
N TRP A 259 -2.52 -7.72 -8.25
CA TRP A 259 -1.55 -7.17 -7.31
C TRP A 259 -2.26 -6.10 -6.43
N HIS A 260 -1.83 -5.79 -5.22
CA HIS A 260 -2.56 -5.10 -4.13
C HIS A 260 -1.48 -4.36 -3.33
N ARG A 261 -1.77 -3.10 -2.97
CA ARG A 261 -0.89 -2.17 -2.24
C ARG A 261 -1.51 -1.02 -1.33
N TRP A 262 -2.42 -1.23 -0.38
CA TRP A 262 -2.52 -0.63 1.01
C TRP A 262 -1.37 0.13 1.73
N TRP A 263 -1.85 1.03 2.58
CA TRP A 263 -1.15 1.85 3.57
C TRP A 263 -1.97 1.85 4.86
N ASP A 264 -1.33 1.89 6.02
CA ASP A 264 -1.87 1.76 7.39
C ASP A 264 -0.80 2.32 8.40
N ARG A 265 -0.96 2.28 9.73
CA ARG A 265 0.12 2.65 10.70
C ARG A 265 0.98 1.47 11.14
N VAL A 266 2.28 1.46 10.80
CA VAL A 266 3.15 0.26 10.88
C VAL A 266 3.93 0.31 12.17
N PRO A 267 3.98 -0.80 12.93
CA PRO A 267 5.11 -1.02 13.80
C PRO A 267 6.40 -0.90 12.96
N THR A 268 7.23 0.07 13.30
CA THR A 268 8.38 0.51 12.53
C THR A 268 9.61 0.40 13.41
N VAL A 269 10.62 -0.28 12.90
CA VAL A 269 11.97 -0.30 13.48
C VAL A 269 12.72 0.88 12.91
N ARG A 270 13.05 1.83 13.78
CA ARG A 270 13.82 3.00 13.39
C ARG A 270 15.30 2.75 13.71
N LEU A 271 16.11 2.72 12.66
CA LEU A 271 17.47 2.19 12.65
C LEU A 271 18.49 3.31 12.43
N HIS A 272 19.57 3.30 13.19
CA HIS A 272 20.76 4.13 12.98
C HIS A 272 21.97 3.25 12.71
N ALA A 273 22.67 3.48 11.60
CA ALA A 273 23.90 2.78 11.28
C ALA A 273 25.13 3.61 11.69
N LYS A 274 26.02 2.99 12.46
CA LYS A 274 27.34 3.53 12.82
C LYS A 274 28.42 2.66 12.18
N VAL A 275 29.22 3.22 11.29
CA VAL A 275 30.20 2.46 10.49
C VAL A 275 31.60 2.81 10.96
N LEU A 276 32.27 1.87 11.63
CA LEU A 276 33.68 1.98 11.98
C LEU A 276 34.53 1.42 10.84
N THR A 277 34.17 0.22 10.40
CA THR A 277 34.76 -0.44 9.23
C THR A 277 33.68 -0.70 8.18
N ALA A 278 33.97 -0.35 6.93
CA ALA A 278 33.03 -0.55 5.82
C ALA A 278 32.72 -2.06 5.66
N PRO A 279 31.44 -2.47 5.74
CA PRO A 279 31.05 -3.87 5.60
C PRO A 279 31.21 -4.35 4.15
N THR A 280 31.47 -5.65 3.96
CA THR A 280 31.56 -6.26 2.62
C THR A 280 30.22 -6.17 1.88
N VAL A 281 29.10 -6.32 2.60
CA VAL A 281 27.76 -6.01 2.08
C VAL A 281 27.44 -4.55 2.41
N PRO A 282 27.19 -3.67 1.43
CA PRO A 282 26.87 -2.27 1.69
C PRO A 282 25.68 -2.12 2.64
N VAL A 283 25.74 -1.14 3.55
CA VAL A 283 24.67 -0.86 4.53
C VAL A 283 23.30 -0.74 3.87
N ALA A 284 23.21 -0.02 2.73
CA ALA A 284 21.96 0.12 1.99
C ALA A 284 21.39 -1.23 1.52
N THR A 285 22.25 -2.16 1.06
CA THR A 285 21.84 -3.50 0.64
C THR A 285 21.39 -4.35 1.83
N ALA A 286 22.13 -4.31 2.95
CA ALA A 286 21.74 -5.05 4.15
C ALA A 286 20.40 -4.53 4.72
N VAL A 287 20.19 -3.21 4.75
CA VAL A 287 18.93 -2.60 5.18
C VAL A 287 17.79 -2.96 4.23
N GLN A 288 18.02 -2.94 2.91
CA GLN A 288 16.98 -3.35 1.96
C GLN A 288 16.61 -4.82 2.15
N THR A 289 17.60 -5.68 2.32
CA THR A 289 17.41 -7.11 2.57
C THR A 289 16.60 -7.34 3.86
N MET A 290 16.87 -6.58 4.92
CA MET A 290 16.10 -6.61 6.16
C MET A 290 14.65 -6.12 5.95
N ARG A 291 14.44 -5.05 5.17
CA ARG A 291 13.10 -4.57 4.82
C ARG A 291 12.29 -5.64 4.11
N ASP A 292 12.90 -6.35 3.16
CA ASP A 292 12.22 -7.39 2.39
C ASP A 292 11.74 -8.53 3.30
N VAL A 293 12.55 -8.93 4.29
CA VAL A 293 12.15 -9.97 5.27
C VAL A 293 11.10 -9.46 6.24
N TYR A 294 11.27 -8.26 6.82
CA TYR A 294 10.36 -7.75 7.85
C TYR A 294 9.01 -7.29 7.28
N ALA A 295 8.95 -7.02 5.97
CA ALA A 295 7.71 -6.80 5.25
C ALA A 295 6.78 -8.01 5.30
N ALA A 296 7.28 -9.24 5.45
CA ALA A 296 6.43 -10.41 5.69
C ALA A 296 5.78 -10.41 7.09
N ALA A 297 6.35 -9.65 8.03
CA ALA A 297 5.97 -9.63 9.45
C ALA A 297 5.09 -8.44 9.86
N GLY A 298 4.61 -7.60 8.94
CA GLY A 298 3.86 -6.42 9.37
C GLY A 298 4.74 -5.22 9.76
N ILE A 299 6.07 -5.27 9.58
CA ILE A 299 6.99 -4.32 10.23
C ILE A 299 7.80 -3.53 9.19
N ALA A 300 7.79 -2.21 9.30
CA ALA A 300 8.63 -1.34 8.47
C ALA A 300 10.02 -1.12 9.08
N VAL A 301 11.01 -0.77 8.24
CA VAL A 301 12.37 -0.44 8.69
C VAL A 301 12.83 0.88 8.05
N THR A 302 13.07 1.88 8.90
CA THR A 302 13.55 3.20 8.49
C THR A 302 15.01 3.36 8.89
N LEU A 303 15.90 3.62 7.91
CA LEU A 303 17.28 4.02 8.19
C LEU A 303 17.32 5.53 8.42
N ALA A 304 17.30 5.94 9.68
CA ALA A 304 17.20 7.34 10.08
C ALA A 304 18.51 8.11 9.94
N SER A 305 19.66 7.44 10.12
CA SER A 305 20.97 8.03 9.85
C SER A 305 22.02 6.96 9.54
N THR A 306 23.02 7.32 8.75
CA THR A 306 24.29 6.60 8.67
C THR A 306 25.42 7.54 9.06
N GLU A 307 26.30 7.11 9.96
CA GLU A 307 27.42 7.90 10.46
C GLU A 307 28.69 7.05 10.45
N THR A 308 29.82 7.63 10.02
CA THR A 308 31.13 7.00 10.14
C THR A 308 31.75 7.37 11.48
N LEU A 309 32.24 6.38 12.23
CA LEU A 309 32.94 6.59 13.50
C LEU A 309 34.42 6.21 13.35
N THR A 310 35.32 6.98 13.98
CA THR A 310 36.75 6.68 14.01
C THR A 310 37.15 6.27 15.42
N LEU A 311 37.08 4.97 15.71
CA LEU A 311 37.40 4.38 17.01
C LEU A 311 38.30 3.14 16.81
N PRO A 312 39.58 3.29 16.44
CA PRO A 312 40.41 2.17 15.97
C PRO A 312 40.61 1.05 16.99
N THR A 313 40.51 1.36 18.29
CA THR A 313 40.56 0.36 19.36
C THR A 313 39.30 -0.50 19.45
N LEU A 314 38.24 -0.16 18.71
CA LEU A 314 36.95 -0.85 18.63
C LEU A 314 36.65 -1.33 17.20
N ASP A 315 37.65 -1.38 16.31
CA ASP A 315 37.47 -2.04 15.01
C ASP A 315 37.26 -3.54 15.16
N ASP A 316 37.90 -4.18 16.15
CA ASP A 316 37.61 -5.54 16.57
C ASP A 316 37.02 -5.49 17.98
N VAL A 317 35.78 -5.96 18.15
CA VAL A 317 35.01 -5.78 19.39
C VAL A 317 34.81 -7.09 20.12
N ASP A 318 35.25 -7.16 21.38
CA ASP A 318 34.85 -8.22 22.30
C ASP A 318 33.34 -8.12 22.58
N VAL A 319 32.59 -9.11 22.12
CA VAL A 319 31.14 -9.24 22.34
C VAL A 319 30.80 -10.33 23.35
N GLY A 320 31.83 -10.97 23.92
CA GLY A 320 31.69 -12.09 24.84
C GLY A 320 30.85 -13.23 24.26
N GLU A 321 30.16 -13.97 25.11
CA GLU A 321 29.27 -15.06 24.66
C GLU A 321 27.99 -14.56 23.94
N CYS A 322 27.84 -13.25 23.74
CA CYS A 322 26.67 -12.63 23.14
C CYS A 322 25.34 -13.05 23.81
N ARG A 323 25.26 -12.94 25.13
CA ARG A 323 24.03 -13.22 25.89
C ARG A 323 23.21 -11.95 26.04
N LEU A 324 21.93 -11.99 25.64
CA LEU A 324 21.02 -10.86 25.81
C LEU A 324 21.03 -10.34 27.26
N GLY A 325 21.15 -9.02 27.41
CA GLY A 325 21.26 -8.34 28.70
C GLY A 325 22.64 -8.40 29.36
N GLN A 326 23.65 -9.01 28.74
CA GLN A 326 25.04 -9.05 29.23
C GLN A 326 25.97 -8.45 28.17
N THR A 327 26.55 -7.28 28.48
CA THR A 327 27.49 -6.59 27.59
C THR A 327 28.91 -6.55 28.16
N THR A 328 29.89 -6.58 27.26
CA THR A 328 31.30 -6.38 27.60
C THR A 328 31.62 -4.88 27.80
N ALA A 329 32.83 -4.58 28.29
CA ALA A 329 33.31 -3.21 28.40
C ALA A 329 33.40 -2.51 27.03
N GLU A 330 33.86 -3.22 26.00
CA GLU A 330 33.99 -2.69 24.64
C GLU A 330 32.64 -2.42 23.99
N GLN A 331 31.65 -3.31 24.18
CA GLN A 331 30.27 -3.07 23.77
C GLN A 331 29.70 -1.82 24.44
N ASN A 332 29.89 -1.66 25.77
CA ASN A 332 29.39 -0.49 26.48
C ASN A 332 30.07 0.81 26.02
N GLN A 333 31.37 0.78 25.70
CA GLN A 333 32.09 1.93 25.13
C GLN A 333 31.56 2.26 23.74
N LEU A 334 31.34 1.25 22.89
CA LEU A 334 30.82 1.42 21.53
C LEU A 334 29.39 2.00 21.54
N PHE A 335 28.50 1.44 22.37
CA PHE A 335 27.08 1.80 22.43
C PHE A 335 26.83 3.19 23.03
N ALA A 336 27.81 3.77 23.71
CA ALA A 336 27.79 5.18 24.10
C ALA A 336 27.74 6.14 22.89
N HIS A 337 28.20 5.69 21.71
CA HIS A 337 28.17 6.47 20.46
C HIS A 337 26.81 6.34 19.75
N ARG A 338 25.74 6.83 20.38
CA ARG A 338 24.36 6.75 19.89
C ARG A 338 23.75 8.10 19.48
N ALA A 339 24.58 9.03 19.00
CA ALA A 339 24.11 10.36 18.59
C ALA A 339 22.96 10.25 17.57
N ASN A 340 21.94 11.10 17.74
CA ASN A 340 20.72 11.19 16.93
C ASN A 340 19.72 10.03 17.06
N ALA A 341 19.99 9.04 17.91
CA ALA A 341 19.07 7.94 18.20
C ALA A 341 18.31 8.21 19.51
N ALA A 342 16.97 8.12 19.46
CA ALA A 342 16.11 8.11 20.63
C ALA A 342 16.34 6.85 21.49
N ALA A 343 15.65 6.72 22.63
CA ALA A 343 15.86 5.60 23.57
C ALA A 343 15.39 4.24 23.02
N ASP A 344 14.44 4.29 22.13
CA ASP A 344 13.75 3.21 21.43
C ASP A 344 14.34 2.92 20.03
N ASP A 345 15.08 3.87 19.47
CA ASP A 345 15.80 3.70 18.20
C ASP A 345 16.90 2.63 18.32
N VAL A 346 16.87 1.66 17.39
CA VAL A 346 17.87 0.59 17.29
C VAL A 346 19.14 1.14 16.64
N VAL A 347 20.30 0.97 17.30
CA VAL A 347 21.59 1.41 16.76
C VAL A 347 22.46 0.21 16.39
N VAL A 348 22.89 0.13 15.14
CA VAL A 348 23.72 -0.97 14.65
C VAL A 348 25.11 -0.46 14.30
N TYR A 349 26.12 -1.16 14.81
CA TYR A 349 27.53 -0.83 14.68
C TYR A 349 28.21 -1.82 13.74
N PHE A 350 28.76 -1.32 12.63
CA PHE A 350 29.52 -2.11 11.67
C PHE A 350 31.01 -2.03 12.01
N VAL A 351 31.58 -3.19 12.38
CA VAL A 351 32.96 -3.34 12.88
C VAL A 351 33.74 -4.29 11.97
N ARG A 352 35.06 -4.34 12.09
CA ARG A 352 35.90 -5.26 11.31
C ARG A 352 35.64 -6.70 11.71
N SER A 353 35.73 -7.00 13.00
CA SER A 353 35.48 -8.34 13.54
C SER A 353 34.93 -8.32 14.96
N THR A 354 34.50 -9.47 15.46
CA THR A 354 34.12 -9.65 16.86
C THR A 354 35.01 -10.70 17.52
N ASN A 355 35.11 -10.65 18.85
CA ASN A 355 35.72 -11.69 19.67
C ASN A 355 34.70 -12.21 20.69
N PRO A 356 34.35 -13.51 20.72
CA PRO A 356 34.71 -14.56 19.77
C PRO A 356 34.23 -14.23 18.34
N PRO A 357 34.74 -14.92 17.29
CA PRO A 357 34.53 -14.54 15.89
C PRO A 357 33.11 -14.85 15.38
N LEU A 358 32.13 -14.09 15.87
CA LEU A 358 30.74 -14.10 15.44
C LEU A 358 30.52 -13.11 14.29
N ASN A 359 29.54 -13.40 13.43
CA ASN A 359 29.16 -12.47 12.35
C ASN A 359 28.36 -11.27 12.85
N GLY A 360 27.77 -11.39 14.04
CA GLY A 360 27.04 -10.32 14.69
C GLY A 360 26.79 -10.64 16.16
N CYS A 361 26.34 -9.63 16.90
CA CYS A 361 25.87 -9.79 18.26
C CYS A 361 24.86 -8.72 18.64
N ALA A 362 23.70 -9.13 19.12
CA ALA A 362 22.62 -8.27 19.60
C ALA A 362 22.57 -8.13 21.13
N ALA A 363 23.62 -8.50 21.87
CA ALA A 363 23.65 -8.23 23.30
C ALA A 363 23.79 -6.72 23.56
N HIS A 364 22.86 -6.16 24.34
CA HIS A 364 22.80 -4.72 24.61
C HIS A 364 22.29 -4.43 26.04
N PRO A 365 22.60 -3.25 26.62
CA PRO A 365 22.07 -2.86 27.91
C PRO A 365 20.59 -2.43 27.81
N ALA A 366 19.89 -2.46 28.94
CA ALA A 366 18.50 -2.01 29.00
C ALA A 366 18.38 -0.54 28.57
N GLY A 367 17.37 -0.23 27.75
CA GLY A 367 17.12 1.12 27.23
C GLY A 367 18.12 1.60 26.16
N GLN A 368 18.99 0.72 25.67
CA GLN A 368 19.90 0.99 24.56
C GLN A 368 19.86 -0.16 23.56
N PRO A 369 18.76 -0.33 22.78
CA PRO A 369 18.67 -1.39 21.78
C PRO A 369 19.80 -1.24 20.77
N SER A 370 20.66 -2.25 20.66
CA SER A 370 21.87 -2.18 19.86
C SER A 370 22.32 -3.54 19.35
N ALA A 371 23.02 -3.53 18.21
CA ALA A 371 23.68 -4.71 17.70
C ALA A 371 25.01 -4.37 17.03
N VAL A 372 25.92 -5.35 17.00
CA VAL A 372 27.19 -5.30 16.29
C VAL A 372 27.09 -6.23 15.08
N VAL A 373 27.60 -5.80 13.92
CA VAL A 373 27.68 -6.60 12.69
C VAL A 373 29.11 -6.56 12.17
N ALA A 374 29.74 -7.73 12.00
CA ALA A 374 31.11 -7.83 11.52
C ALA A 374 31.21 -7.60 9.99
N GLN A 375 32.36 -7.17 9.51
CA GLN A 375 32.59 -6.81 8.10
C GLN A 375 32.25 -7.95 7.13
N GLY A 376 32.62 -9.18 7.49
CA GLY A 376 32.41 -10.39 6.68
C GLY A 376 31.00 -10.99 6.76
N ALA A 377 30.08 -10.33 7.46
CA ALA A 377 28.71 -10.80 7.64
C ALA A 377 27.93 -10.87 6.30
N THR A 378 26.98 -11.80 6.24
CA THR A 378 26.10 -11.95 5.06
C THR A 378 25.03 -10.86 5.01
N ARG A 379 24.35 -10.71 3.85
CA ARG A 379 23.26 -9.75 3.65
C ARG A 379 22.08 -9.91 4.62
N TRP A 380 21.91 -11.09 5.21
CA TRP A 380 20.82 -11.40 6.16
C TRP A 380 21.17 -11.08 7.61
N THR A 381 22.45 -10.91 7.92
CA THR A 381 22.94 -10.79 9.30
C THR A 381 22.41 -9.56 10.02
N LEU A 382 22.28 -8.41 9.33
CA LEU A 382 21.67 -7.22 9.92
C LEU A 382 20.25 -7.51 10.41
N GLY A 383 19.42 -8.12 9.56
CA GLY A 383 18.05 -8.47 9.92
C GLY A 383 17.97 -9.51 11.03
N HIS A 384 18.91 -10.45 11.07
CA HIS A 384 19.03 -11.46 12.13
C HIS A 384 19.35 -10.84 13.49
N GLU A 385 20.37 -9.99 13.57
CA GLU A 385 20.75 -9.34 14.83
C GLU A 385 19.67 -8.39 15.34
N VAL A 386 19.05 -7.61 14.44
CA VAL A 386 17.91 -6.79 14.84
C VAL A 386 16.72 -7.67 15.26
N GLY A 387 16.58 -8.89 14.72
CA GLY A 387 15.57 -9.85 15.14
C GLY A 387 15.71 -10.21 16.61
N HIS A 388 16.94 -10.42 17.08
CA HIS A 388 17.23 -10.61 18.51
C HIS A 388 16.90 -9.38 19.35
N VAL A 389 17.19 -8.17 18.88
CA VAL A 389 16.80 -6.92 19.57
C VAL A 389 15.27 -6.84 19.73
N LEU A 390 14.53 -7.35 18.76
CA LEU A 390 13.06 -7.44 18.80
C LEU A 390 12.53 -8.66 19.57
N GLY A 391 13.41 -9.43 20.23
CA GLY A 391 13.02 -10.53 21.12
C GLY A 391 13.03 -11.91 20.48
N LEU A 392 13.45 -12.05 19.21
CA LEU A 392 13.55 -13.36 18.57
C LEU A 392 14.72 -14.19 19.12
N ARG A 393 14.60 -15.51 19.01
CA ARG A 393 15.60 -16.49 19.45
C ARG A 393 15.99 -17.38 18.28
N HIS A 394 17.17 -18.01 18.38
CA HIS A 394 17.61 -18.95 17.37
C HIS A 394 16.65 -20.13 17.22
N VAL A 395 16.57 -20.61 15.99
CA VAL A 395 15.81 -21.81 15.60
C VAL A 395 16.72 -22.73 14.78
N ASP A 396 16.47 -24.03 14.83
CA ASP A 396 17.21 -25.01 14.02
C ASP A 396 16.50 -25.23 12.67
N ASP A 397 16.50 -24.20 11.83
CA ASP A 397 15.85 -24.19 10.53
C ASP A 397 16.51 -23.16 9.61
N ASN A 398 17.06 -23.63 8.49
CA ASN A 398 17.81 -22.81 7.53
C ASN A 398 16.93 -22.05 6.54
N ASP A 399 15.63 -22.34 6.48
CA ASP A 399 14.70 -21.52 5.70
C ASP A 399 14.28 -20.25 6.46
N ARG A 400 14.58 -20.18 7.77
CA ARG A 400 14.14 -19.09 8.66
C ARG A 400 15.25 -18.09 8.96
N LEU A 401 14.86 -16.84 9.19
CA LEU A 401 15.81 -15.74 9.44
C LEU A 401 16.69 -16.02 10.65
N MET A 402 16.10 -16.59 11.71
CA MET A 402 16.75 -16.82 12.99
C MET A 402 17.50 -18.15 13.07
N THR A 403 17.95 -18.71 11.93
CA THR A 403 18.75 -19.94 11.93
C THR A 403 19.94 -19.87 12.91
N GLY A 404 20.03 -20.83 13.82
CA GLY A 404 21.16 -21.00 14.74
C GLY A 404 22.42 -21.55 14.06
N ASN A 405 22.30 -22.02 12.82
CA ASN A 405 23.41 -22.57 12.03
C ASN A 405 24.19 -21.47 11.29
N GLY A 406 23.83 -20.19 11.47
CA GLY A 406 24.48 -19.04 10.86
C GLY A 406 23.86 -18.63 9.52
N THR A 407 23.75 -17.32 9.30
CA THR A 407 23.02 -16.73 8.16
C THR A 407 23.61 -17.04 6.78
N SER A 408 24.84 -17.57 6.69
CA SER A 408 25.42 -18.09 5.44
C SER A 408 24.76 -19.37 4.95
N ASN A 409 24.05 -20.08 5.83
CA ASN A 409 23.39 -21.34 5.53
C ASN A 409 21.92 -21.18 5.16
N ILE A 410 21.41 -19.95 4.99
CA ILE A 410 20.02 -19.71 4.62
C ILE A 410 19.72 -20.34 3.25
N THR A 411 18.71 -21.21 3.21
CA THR A 411 18.34 -22.02 2.04
C THR A 411 17.12 -21.49 1.27
N ASN A 412 16.24 -20.72 1.93
CA ASN A 412 15.09 -20.06 1.31
C ASN A 412 15.27 -18.53 1.32
N PRO A 413 15.78 -17.89 0.26
CA PRO A 413 15.87 -16.44 0.19
C PRO A 413 14.64 -15.80 -0.51
N PRO A 414 13.96 -14.80 0.09
CA PRO A 414 14.18 -14.26 1.43
C PRO A 414 13.77 -15.26 2.53
N PRO A 415 14.49 -15.31 3.66
CA PRO A 415 14.19 -16.23 4.75
C PRO A 415 12.87 -15.92 5.42
N ASP A 416 12.22 -16.97 5.93
CA ASP A 416 10.90 -16.93 6.51
C ASP A 416 10.90 -16.37 7.95
N LEU A 417 9.76 -15.76 8.32
CA LEU A 417 9.35 -15.46 9.69
C LEU A 417 7.99 -16.12 9.93
N VAL A 418 7.89 -17.01 10.91
CA VAL A 418 6.62 -17.69 11.21
C VAL A 418 5.74 -16.86 12.14
N ALA A 419 4.45 -17.17 12.21
CA ALA A 419 3.45 -16.38 12.94
C ALA A 419 3.83 -16.04 14.41
N SER A 420 4.47 -16.97 15.13
CA SER A 420 4.92 -16.72 16.52
C SER A 420 6.10 -15.76 16.62
N GLU A 421 7.01 -15.77 15.65
CA GLU A 421 8.10 -14.79 15.56
C GLU A 421 7.53 -13.41 15.23
N VAL A 422 6.61 -13.36 14.26
CA VAL A 422 5.91 -12.13 13.89
C VAL A 422 5.21 -11.51 15.11
N GLN A 423 4.46 -12.30 15.89
CA GLN A 423 3.84 -11.81 17.13
C GLN A 423 4.85 -11.27 18.15
N THR A 424 5.99 -11.95 18.28
CA THR A 424 7.05 -11.52 19.21
C THR A 424 7.62 -10.17 18.77
N MET A 425 7.92 -10.02 17.48
CA MET A 425 8.44 -8.76 16.95
C MET A 425 7.44 -7.62 17.08
N LEU A 426 6.15 -7.87 16.79
CA LEU A 426 5.08 -6.85 16.92
C LEU A 426 4.84 -6.41 18.37
N ALA A 427 5.09 -7.29 19.34
CA ALA A 427 4.99 -6.98 20.76
C ALA A 427 6.24 -6.25 21.32
N SER A 428 7.28 -6.08 20.50
CA SER A 428 8.51 -5.43 20.92
C SER A 428 8.30 -3.93 21.15
N PRO A 429 8.84 -3.34 22.23
CA PRO A 429 8.80 -1.89 22.43
C PRO A 429 9.65 -1.10 21.41
N PHE A 430 10.48 -1.79 20.62
CA PHE A 430 11.35 -1.19 19.60
C PHE A 430 10.77 -1.27 18.18
N SER A 431 9.54 -1.77 18.05
CA SER A 431 8.71 -1.59 16.87
C SER A 431 7.57 -0.64 17.23
N GLN A 432 7.67 0.61 16.79
CA GLN A 432 6.73 1.67 17.18
C GLN A 432 5.73 1.97 16.08
N ASP A 433 4.49 2.30 16.42
CA ASP A 433 3.55 2.82 15.43
C ASP A 433 4.00 4.21 14.99
N VAL A 434 4.60 4.30 13.80
CA VAL A 434 5.10 5.55 13.20
C VAL A 434 4.20 5.99 12.06
#